data_AF-A0AA44XXQ5-F1
#
_entry.id   AF-A0AA44XXQ5-F1
#
_cell.length_a   1.000
_cell.length_b   1.000
_cell.length_c   1.000
_cell.angle_alpha   90.00
_cell.angle_beta   90.00
_cell.angle_gamma   90.00
#
_symmetry.space_group_name_H-M   'P 1'
#
loop_
_entity.id
_entity.type
_entity.pdbx_description
1 polymer ?
#
loop_
_entity_poly.entity_id
_entity_poly.type
_entity_poly.pdbx_seq_one_letter_code
_entity_poly.pdbx_strand_id
1 'polypeptide(L)'
;MTDVRVPAGTLKWLGDSLLCDGEPAIFQLVRCDGRIDTMPFRECLSVADRIDSYGLSRIVSALDYGLQHNMLANDDRDAWVTERTRVLSLSTAQREK
;
A
#
# COMPACT_ATOMS: atom_id res chain seq x y z
N MET A 1 25.04 11.10 -1.94
CA MET A 1 23.74 11.68 -1.57
C MET A 1 23.28 10.91 -0.34
N THR A 2 23.16 11.59 0.80
CA THR A 2 22.71 10.98 2.06
C THR A 2 21.28 10.50 1.85
N ASP A 3 21.07 9.19 1.90
CA ASP A 3 19.76 8.55 1.85
C ASP A 3 19.04 8.91 3.16
N VAL A 4 18.35 10.05 3.16
CA VAL A 4 17.51 10.47 4.27
C VAL A 4 16.30 9.55 4.25
N ARG A 5 16.42 8.40 4.94
CA ARG A 5 15.30 7.49 5.18
C ARG A 5 14.18 8.28 5.83
N VAL A 6 13.13 8.55 5.05
CA VAL A 6 11.89 9.15 5.56
C VAL A 6 11.32 8.18 6.59
N PRO A 7 10.91 8.64 7.78
CA PRO A 7 10.34 7.77 8.80
C PRO A 7 9.10 7.02 8.28
N ALA A 8 8.94 5.78 8.72
CA ALA A 8 7.69 5.03 8.58
C ALA A 8 6.53 5.78 9.26
N GLY A 9 5.33 5.67 8.72
CA GLY A 9 4.13 6.35 9.25
C GLY A 9 4.04 7.85 8.93
N THR A 10 4.82 8.34 7.97
CA THR A 10 4.68 9.72 7.45
C THR A 10 3.50 9.89 6.50
N LEU A 11 2.96 8.76 6.02
CA LEU A 11 1.71 8.67 5.27
C LEU A 11 0.73 7.82 6.05
N LYS A 12 -0.44 8.37 6.39
CA LYS A 12 -1.51 7.60 7.05
C LYS A 12 -2.56 7.20 6.04
N TRP A 13 -3.06 5.97 6.15
CA TRP A 13 -4.09 5.49 5.25
C TRP A 13 -5.44 6.18 5.50
N LEU A 14 -6.11 6.57 4.40
CA LEU A 14 -7.47 7.10 4.42
C LEU A 14 -8.48 6.16 3.74
N GLY A 15 -8.08 5.53 2.64
CA GLY A 15 -8.97 4.69 1.86
C GLY A 15 -8.32 4.15 0.59
N ASP A 16 -9.02 3.21 -0.05
CA ASP A 16 -8.62 2.60 -1.31
C ASP A 16 -9.84 2.13 -2.13
N SER A 17 -9.62 1.84 -3.41
CA SER A 17 -10.60 1.25 -4.31
C SER A 17 -10.23 -0.17 -4.78
N LEU A 18 -9.43 -0.92 -4.00
CA LEU A 18 -8.81 -2.20 -4.40
C LEU A 18 -9.79 -3.27 -4.89
N LEU A 19 -11.03 -3.22 -4.43
CA LEU A 19 -12.03 -4.25 -4.67
C LEU A 19 -13.23 -3.72 -5.47
N CYS A 20 -13.05 -2.62 -6.21
CA CYS A 20 -14.09 -2.01 -7.05
C CYS A 20 -13.90 -2.38 -8.53
N ASP A 21 -14.84 -3.18 -9.04
CA ASP A 21 -15.21 -3.34 -10.46
C ASP A 21 -14.10 -3.63 -11.49
N GLY A 22 -12.95 -4.15 -11.07
CA GLY A 22 -11.88 -4.60 -11.98
C GLY A 22 -11.05 -3.48 -12.60
N GLU A 23 -11.22 -2.25 -12.12
CA GLU A 23 -10.41 -1.09 -12.50
C GLU A 23 -9.13 -1.01 -11.64
N PRO A 24 -8.06 -0.38 -12.13
CA PRO A 24 -6.85 -0.15 -11.34
C PRO A 24 -7.15 0.61 -10.04
N ALA A 25 -6.62 0.09 -8.94
CA ALA A 25 -6.90 0.62 -7.62
C ALA A 25 -6.22 1.97 -7.38
N ILE A 26 -6.97 2.86 -6.75
CA ILE A 26 -6.51 4.16 -6.29
C ILE A 26 -6.44 4.14 -4.76
N PHE A 27 -5.41 4.78 -4.21
CA PHE A 27 -5.17 4.91 -2.78
C PHE A 27 -5.17 6.36 -2.37
N GLN A 28 -5.75 6.61 -1.21
CA GLN A 28 -5.73 7.91 -0.57
C GLN A 28 -4.94 7.82 0.73
N LEU A 29 -3.90 8.65 0.84
CA LEU A 29 -3.02 8.74 2.00
C LEU A 29 -2.97 10.20 2.47
N VAL A 30 -2.96 10.42 3.78
CA VAL A 30 -2.75 11.76 4.35
C VAL A 30 -1.33 11.92 4.87
N ARG A 31 -0.71 13.03 4.48
CA ARG A 31 0.62 13.44 4.92
C ARG A 31 0.55 14.11 6.31
N CYS A 32 1.69 14.25 6.97
CA CYS A 32 1.78 14.96 8.25
C CYS A 32 1.34 16.44 8.18
N ASP A 33 1.42 17.07 7.00
CA ASP A 33 0.95 18.45 6.78
C ASP A 33 -0.55 18.55 6.48
N GLY A 34 -1.28 17.43 6.56
CA GLY A 34 -2.73 17.36 6.31
C GLY A 34 -3.11 17.27 4.84
N ARG A 35 -2.16 17.31 3.91
CA ARG A 35 -2.45 17.10 2.48
C ARG A 35 -2.80 15.66 2.20
N ILE A 36 -3.74 15.47 1.28
CA ILE A 36 -4.17 14.15 0.81
C ILE A 36 -3.49 13.89 -0.53
N ASP A 37 -2.71 12.83 -0.59
CA ASP A 37 -2.16 12.29 -1.82
C ASP A 37 -3.10 11.20 -2.32
N THR A 38 -3.52 11.32 -3.59
CA THR A 38 -4.28 10.28 -4.30
C THR A 38 -3.38 9.71 -5.38
N MET A 39 -3.13 8.40 -5.33
CA MET A 39 -2.15 7.75 -6.20
C MET A 39 -2.60 6.35 -6.64
N PRO A 40 -2.15 5.88 -7.82
CA PRO A 40 -2.41 4.52 -8.27
C PRO A 40 -1.68 3.48 -7.41
N PHE A 41 -2.13 2.24 -7.46
CA PHE A 41 -1.58 1.13 -6.67
C PHE A 41 -0.05 0.97 -6.78
N ARG A 42 0.50 1.03 -7.99
CA ARG A 42 1.95 0.88 -8.20
C ARG A 42 2.76 1.97 -7.50
N GLU A 43 2.26 3.19 -7.49
CA GLU A 43 2.90 4.30 -6.78
C GLU A 43 2.79 4.09 -5.27
N CYS A 44 1.62 3.66 -4.78
CA CYS A 44 1.41 3.30 -3.38
C CYS A 44 2.40 2.23 -2.90
N LEU A 45 2.64 1.18 -3.70
CA LEU A 45 3.64 0.16 -3.41
C LEU A 45 5.05 0.76 -3.29
N SER A 46 5.42 1.70 -4.17
CA SER A 46 6.75 2.32 -4.15
C SER A 46 7.05 3.11 -2.85
N VAL A 47 6.01 3.58 -2.16
CA VAL A 47 6.11 4.32 -0.90
C VAL A 47 5.64 3.52 0.32
N ALA A 48 5.48 2.20 0.18
CA ALA A 48 4.96 1.33 1.23
C ALA A 48 5.71 1.44 2.56
N ASP A 49 7.02 1.69 2.54
CA ASP A 49 7.86 1.87 3.74
C ASP A 49 7.49 3.11 4.58
N ARG A 50 6.82 4.09 3.95
CA ARG A 50 6.39 5.35 4.57
C ARG A 50 4.96 5.32 5.09
N ILE A 51 4.18 4.32 4.68
CA ILE A 51 2.79 4.12 5.11
C ILE A 51 2.79 3.64 6.57
N ASP A 52 1.78 4.05 7.32
CA ASP A 52 1.54 3.59 8.68
C ASP A 52 1.18 2.09 8.74
N SER A 53 1.39 1.48 9.91
CA SER A 53 1.19 0.04 10.10
C SER A 53 -0.25 -0.40 9.87
N TYR A 54 -1.22 0.47 10.19
CA TYR A 54 -2.62 0.26 9.89
C TYR A 54 -2.86 0.18 8.38
N GLY A 55 -2.39 1.17 7.63
CA GLY A 55 -2.50 1.21 6.18
C GLY A 55 -1.85 0.02 5.50
N LEU A 56 -0.63 -0.32 5.89
CA LEU A 56 0.06 -1.50 5.35
C LEU A 56 -0.69 -2.79 5.62
N SER A 57 -1.24 -2.96 6.82
CA SER A 57 -2.04 -4.14 7.13
C SER A 57 -3.31 -4.21 6.27
N ARG A 58 -3.97 -3.07 6.02
CA ARG A 58 -5.15 -2.98 5.15
C ARG A 58 -4.81 -3.37 3.71
N ILE A 59 -3.73 -2.81 3.17
CA ILE A 59 -3.22 -3.11 1.82
C ILE A 59 -2.97 -4.61 1.67
N VAL A 60 -2.18 -5.21 2.58
CA VAL A 60 -1.85 -6.64 2.54
C VAL A 60 -3.12 -7.50 2.60
N SER A 61 -4.03 -7.23 3.55
CA SER A 61 -5.24 -8.03 3.72
C SER A 61 -6.18 -7.94 2.51
N ALA A 62 -6.39 -6.73 1.97
CA ALA A 62 -7.27 -6.52 0.82
C ALA A 62 -6.69 -7.16 -0.46
N LEU A 63 -5.38 -7.08 -0.65
CA LEU A 63 -4.71 -7.68 -1.81
C LEU A 63 -4.68 -9.21 -1.75
N ASP A 64 -4.37 -9.79 -0.60
CA ASP A 64 -4.42 -11.25 -0.45
C ASP A 64 -5.84 -11.78 -0.65
N TYR A 65 -6.85 -11.08 -0.12
CA TYR A 65 -8.25 -11.40 -0.38
C TYR A 65 -8.59 -11.28 -1.87
N GLY A 66 -8.27 -10.14 -2.49
CA GLY A 66 -8.57 -9.90 -3.90
C GLY A 66 -7.87 -10.91 -4.83
N LEU A 67 -6.65 -11.33 -4.50
CA LEU A 67 -5.91 -12.36 -5.22
C LEU A 67 -6.61 -13.73 -5.12
N GLN A 68 -7.02 -14.13 -3.91
CA GLN A 68 -7.71 -15.40 -3.67
C GLN A 68 -9.08 -15.49 -4.36
N HIS A 69 -9.77 -14.35 -4.48
CA HIS A 69 -11.12 -14.27 -5.04
C HIS A 69 -11.16 -13.75 -6.49
N ASN A 70 -10.01 -13.54 -7.12
CA ASN A 70 -9.90 -13.02 -8.49
C ASN A 70 -10.62 -11.67 -8.69
N MET A 71 -10.55 -10.80 -7.68
CA MET A 71 -11.20 -9.48 -7.65
C MET A 71 -10.27 -8.31 -7.98
N LEU A 72 -8.98 -8.59 -8.20
CA LEU A 72 -8.01 -7.57 -8.59
C LEU A 72 -8.02 -7.38 -10.12
N ALA A 73 -7.88 -6.12 -10.55
CA ALA A 73 -7.47 -5.79 -11.91
C ALA A 73 -6.16 -6.53 -12.26
N ASN A 74 -5.97 -6.91 -13.52
CA ASN A 74 -4.81 -7.71 -13.93
C ASN A 74 -3.48 -7.02 -13.59
N ASP A 75 -3.38 -5.71 -13.84
CA ASP A 75 -2.17 -4.94 -13.56
C ASP A 75 -1.84 -4.86 -12.07
N ASP A 76 -2.87 -4.82 -11.22
CA ASP A 76 -2.72 -4.80 -9.77
C ASP A 76 -2.40 -6.19 -9.23
N ARG A 77 -2.98 -7.24 -9.81
CA ARG A 77 -2.62 -8.62 -9.50
C ARG A 77 -1.13 -8.86 -9.76
N ASP A 78 -0.64 -8.48 -10.93
CA ASP A 78 0.76 -8.67 -11.31
C ASP A 78 1.72 -7.84 -10.46
N ALA A 79 1.35 -6.59 -10.18
CA ALA A 79 2.09 -5.73 -9.28
C ALA A 79 2.13 -6.31 -7.85
N TRP A 80 1.01 -6.85 -7.35
CA TRP A 80 0.96 -7.47 -6.04
C TRP A 80 1.84 -8.72 -5.97
N VAL A 81 1.72 -9.63 -6.93
CA VAL A 81 2.54 -10.86 -6.97
C VAL A 81 4.03 -10.53 -6.94
N THR A 82 4.44 -9.47 -7.64
CA THR A 82 5.84 -9.01 -7.68
C THR A 82 6.31 -8.44 -6.34
N GLU A 83 5.48 -7.60 -5.70
CA GLU A 83 5.89 -6.81 -4.53
C GLU A 83 5.52 -7.47 -3.18
N ARG A 84 4.74 -8.55 -3.20
CA ARG A 84 4.14 -9.20 -2.03
C ARG A 84 5.14 -9.48 -0.92
N THR A 85 6.27 -10.11 -1.25
CA THR A 85 7.30 -10.46 -0.26
C THR A 85 7.86 -9.22 0.43
N ARG A 86 8.17 -8.16 -0.33
CA ARG A 86 8.73 -6.92 0.22
C ARG A 86 7.74 -6.23 1.16
N VAL A 87 6.49 -6.08 0.74
CA VAL A 87 5.44 -5.41 1.53
C VAL A 87 5.11 -6.21 2.80
N LEU A 88 5.09 -7.55 2.74
CA LEU A 88 4.93 -8.40 3.92
C LEU A 88 6.09 -8.23 4.91
N SER A 89 7.33 -8.20 4.44
CA SER A 89 8.49 -7.96 5.31
C SER A 89 8.41 -6.59 6.01
N LEU A 90 7.97 -5.55 5.29
CA LEU A 90 7.75 -4.22 5.87
C LEU A 90 6.66 -4.24 6.94
N SER A 91 5.52 -4.88 6.66
CA SER A 91 4.39 -5.00 7.59
C SER A 91 4.80 -5.70 8.89
N THR A 92 5.55 -6.79 8.81
CA THR A 92 6.07 -7.48 10.01
C THR A 92 7.05 -6.61 10.79
N ALA A 93 8.01 -5.97 10.11
CA ALA A 93 9.01 -5.12 10.77
C ALA A 93 8.41 -3.88 11.46
N GLN A 94 7.25 -3.40 11.01
CA GLN A 94 6.54 -2.30 11.67
C GLN A 94 5.70 -2.74 12.88
N ARG A 95 5.34 -4.03 13.00
CA ARG A 95 4.60 -4.57 14.15
C ARG A 95 5.50 -4.86 15.36
N GLU A 96 6.80 -5.01 15.13
CA GLU A 96 7.81 -5.30 16.18
C GLU A 96 8.38 -4.02 16.83
N LYS A 97 7.95 -2.83 16.39
CA LYS A 97 8.37 -1.52 16.91
C LYS A 97 7.32 -0.95 17.85
#